data_AF-A0A485D774-F1
#
_entry.id   AF-A0A485D774-F1
#
_cell.length_a   1.000
_cell.length_b   1.000
_cell.length_c   1.000
_cell.angle_alpha   90.00
_cell.angle_beta   90.00
_cell.angle_gamma   90.00
#
_symmetry.space_group_name_H-M   'P 1'
#
loop_
_entity.id
_entity.type
_entity.pdbx_description
1 polymer ?
#
loop_
_entity_poly.entity_id
_entity_poly.type
_entity_poly.pdbx_seq_one_letter_code
_entity_poly.pdbx_strand_id
1 'polypeptide(L)'
;MPYQHREHALSLARAGEGSLVGTLVTASGELAREFILGAARSHGRIQILNEASSVESTGHGSPLPQLVHGGPGRAGGGEELGGLRAVKHYMQRTAVQGSPTMLAAIGQQWVRGAEVSEDRIHPFRKYFEQIQPGDSLLTPRRTLTEADIVNFACLSGDHFYAHMDKIAAADSIFGERVVHGYFLISAAAGLFVDAGVGPVIANYGMENLRFIEPVKPGDTIQVRLTASVKR
;
A
#
# COMPACT_ATOMS: atom_id res chain seq x y z
N MET A 1 -31.53 -13.03 -28.05
CA MET A 1 -31.29 -12.03 -29.12
C MET A 1 -29.93 -12.31 -29.73
N PRO A 2 -29.80 -12.48 -31.04
CA PRO A 2 -28.50 -12.64 -31.69
C PRO A 2 -27.75 -11.30 -31.75
N TYR A 3 -26.43 -11.34 -31.88
CA TYR A 3 -25.60 -10.19 -32.26
C TYR A 3 -24.82 -10.53 -33.53
N GLN A 4 -24.42 -9.50 -34.28
CA GLN A 4 -23.78 -9.68 -35.60
C GLN A 4 -22.25 -9.69 -35.51
N HIS A 5 -21.71 -8.84 -34.64
CA HIS A 5 -20.27 -8.68 -34.38
C HIS A 5 -20.07 -8.14 -32.96
N ARG A 6 -18.82 -8.05 -32.51
CA ARG A 6 -18.46 -7.66 -31.14
C ARG A 6 -19.05 -6.32 -30.74
N GLU A 7 -18.92 -5.30 -31.58
CA GLU A 7 -19.48 -3.96 -31.33
C GLU A 7 -21.01 -3.96 -31.19
N HIS A 8 -21.72 -4.80 -31.96
CA HIS A 8 -23.16 -4.97 -31.80
C HIS A 8 -23.47 -5.59 -30.43
N ALA A 9 -22.74 -6.62 -30.00
CA ALA A 9 -22.90 -7.21 -28.66
C ALA A 9 -22.70 -6.17 -27.54
N LEU A 10 -21.71 -5.27 -27.67
CA LEU A 10 -21.48 -4.18 -26.71
C LEU A 10 -22.61 -3.15 -26.71
N SER A 11 -23.16 -2.85 -27.88
CA SER A 11 -24.29 -1.94 -28.01
C SER A 11 -25.53 -2.53 -27.32
N LEU A 12 -25.80 -3.82 -27.52
CA LEU A 12 -26.87 -4.53 -26.84
C LEU A 12 -26.67 -4.60 -25.32
N ALA A 13 -25.46 -4.91 -24.86
CA ALA A 13 -25.14 -4.96 -23.43
C ALA A 13 -25.40 -3.61 -22.74
N ARG A 14 -25.23 -2.49 -23.46
CA ARG A 14 -25.48 -1.14 -22.93
C ARG A 14 -26.92 -0.65 -23.10
N ALA A 15 -27.67 -1.24 -24.03
CA ALA A 15 -29.04 -0.85 -24.32
C ALA A 15 -30.00 -1.07 -23.13
N GLY A 16 -29.56 -1.76 -22.07
CA GLY A 16 -30.28 -1.87 -20.81
C GLY A 16 -30.36 -0.57 -19.98
N GLU A 17 -29.71 0.52 -20.41
CA GLU A 17 -29.74 1.85 -19.76
C GLU A 17 -29.28 1.83 -18.29
N GLY A 18 -28.36 0.92 -17.97
CA GLY A 18 -27.87 0.68 -16.62
C GLY A 18 -28.31 -0.67 -16.08
N SER A 19 -27.36 -1.47 -15.62
CA SER A 19 -27.57 -2.85 -15.21
C SER A 19 -26.79 -3.14 -13.93
N LEU A 20 -27.36 -3.96 -13.05
CA LEU A 20 -26.67 -4.35 -11.81
C LEU A 20 -25.48 -5.26 -12.12
N VAL A 21 -25.66 -6.20 -13.05
CA VAL A 21 -24.69 -7.25 -13.33
C VAL A 21 -24.73 -7.70 -14.79
N GLY A 22 -23.58 -8.05 -15.35
CA GLY A 22 -23.43 -8.65 -16.69
C GLY A 22 -22.49 -9.86 -16.71
N THR A 23 -22.54 -10.65 -17.79
CA THR A 23 -21.62 -11.79 -18.00
C THR A 23 -21.09 -11.77 -19.43
N LEU A 24 -19.79 -12.02 -19.58
CA LEU A 24 -19.19 -12.42 -20.85
C LEU A 24 -18.56 -13.81 -20.67
N VAL A 25 -18.91 -14.76 -21.53
CA VAL A 25 -18.26 -16.08 -21.56
C VAL A 25 -17.29 -16.09 -22.74
N THR A 26 -15.97 -16.15 -22.47
CA THR A 26 -14.95 -16.16 -23.53
C THR A 26 -13.62 -16.70 -23.03
N ALA A 27 -12.83 -17.32 -23.93
CA ALA A 27 -11.42 -17.64 -23.68
C ALA A 27 -10.46 -16.54 -24.18
N SER A 28 -10.95 -15.53 -24.90
CA SER A 28 -10.11 -14.47 -25.49
C SER A 28 -9.93 -13.28 -24.53
N GLY A 29 -8.69 -13.05 -24.09
CA GLY A 29 -8.35 -11.89 -23.26
C GLY A 29 -8.56 -10.55 -23.96
N GLU A 30 -8.35 -10.48 -25.27
CA GLU A 30 -8.61 -9.29 -26.09
C GLU A 30 -10.10 -8.95 -26.09
N LEU A 31 -10.98 -9.93 -26.34
CA LEU A 31 -12.43 -9.73 -26.31
C LEU A 31 -12.91 -9.31 -24.92
N ALA A 32 -12.38 -9.91 -23.85
CA ALA A 32 -12.70 -9.51 -22.49
C ALA A 32 -12.30 -8.06 -22.21
N ARG A 33 -11.11 -7.64 -22.66
CA ARG A 33 -10.65 -6.25 -22.54
C ARG A 33 -11.57 -5.28 -23.29
N GLU A 34 -11.86 -5.57 -24.56
CA GLU A 34 -12.77 -4.78 -25.40
C GLU A 34 -14.14 -4.64 -24.73
N PHE A 35 -14.66 -5.74 -24.18
CA PHE A 35 -15.95 -5.76 -23.50
C PHE A 35 -15.98 -4.94 -22.22
N ILE A 36 -14.96 -5.04 -21.36
CA ILE A 36 -14.90 -4.25 -20.14
C ILE A 36 -14.81 -2.75 -20.46
N LEU A 37 -13.96 -2.34 -21.40
CA LEU A 37 -13.85 -0.94 -21.81
C LEU A 37 -15.16 -0.41 -22.42
N GLY A 38 -15.87 -1.26 -23.17
CA GLY A 38 -17.12 -0.90 -23.82
C GLY A 38 -18.34 -0.86 -22.88
N ALA A 39 -18.48 -1.85 -22.00
CA ALA A 39 -19.73 -2.14 -21.29
C ALA A 39 -19.71 -1.83 -19.78
N ALA A 40 -18.54 -1.75 -19.12
CA ALA A 40 -18.49 -1.54 -17.67
C ALA A 40 -19.11 -0.21 -17.22
N ARG A 41 -19.13 0.81 -18.10
CA ARG A 41 -19.79 2.10 -17.82
C ARG A 41 -21.30 1.98 -17.50
N SER A 42 -21.94 0.87 -17.88
CA SER A 42 -23.37 0.63 -17.64
C SER A 42 -23.64 -0.54 -16.69
N HIS A 43 -22.62 -1.16 -16.10
CA HIS A 43 -22.76 -2.33 -15.23
C HIS A 43 -21.99 -2.12 -13.93
N GLY A 44 -22.61 -2.34 -12.77
CA GLY A 44 -21.84 -2.27 -11.51
C GLY A 44 -20.97 -3.51 -11.24
N ARG A 45 -21.29 -4.65 -11.85
CA ARG A 45 -20.44 -5.86 -11.79
C ARG A 45 -20.49 -6.64 -13.10
N ILE A 46 -19.36 -7.16 -13.56
CA ILE A 46 -19.29 -8.05 -14.73
C ILE A 46 -18.51 -9.30 -14.35
N GLN A 47 -19.05 -10.47 -14.66
CA GLN A 47 -18.32 -11.74 -14.61
C GLN A 47 -17.76 -12.09 -15.98
N ILE A 48 -16.44 -12.29 -16.08
CA ILE A 48 -15.81 -12.91 -17.25
C ILE A 48 -15.65 -14.40 -16.93
N LEU A 49 -16.44 -15.25 -17.57
CA LEU A 49 -16.45 -16.69 -17.32
C LEU A 49 -15.67 -17.43 -18.42
N ASN A 50 -14.77 -18.31 -17.99
CA ASN A 50 -14.06 -19.28 -18.84
C ASN A 50 -13.88 -20.59 -18.06
N GLU A 51 -13.20 -21.56 -18.65
CA GLU A 51 -12.93 -22.87 -18.01
C GLU A 51 -12.32 -22.71 -16.61
N ALA A 52 -11.19 -22.00 -16.50
CA ALA A 52 -10.48 -21.79 -15.23
C ALA A 52 -11.34 -21.07 -14.18
N SER A 53 -12.07 -20.02 -14.56
CA SER A 53 -12.93 -19.27 -13.63
C SER A 53 -14.14 -20.08 -13.17
N SER A 54 -14.57 -21.11 -13.92
CA SER A 54 -15.82 -21.82 -13.65
C SER A 54 -15.73 -22.80 -12.48
N VAL A 55 -14.53 -23.32 -12.17
CA VAL A 55 -14.32 -24.42 -11.21
C VAL A 55 -14.80 -24.09 -9.79
N GLU A 56 -14.46 -22.90 -9.29
CA GLU A 56 -14.82 -22.45 -7.93
C GLU A 56 -15.61 -21.14 -7.94
N SER A 57 -16.28 -20.85 -9.07
CA SER A 57 -17.09 -19.66 -9.22
C SER A 57 -18.25 -19.64 -8.23
N THR A 58 -18.46 -18.52 -7.55
CA THR A 58 -19.70 -18.28 -6.77
C THR A 58 -20.90 -18.02 -7.68
N GLY A 59 -20.69 -17.96 -9.00
CA GLY A 59 -21.69 -17.71 -10.02
C GLY A 59 -22.12 -16.25 -10.12
N HIS A 60 -23.06 -16.01 -11.03
CA HIS A 60 -23.58 -14.66 -11.32
C HIS A 60 -24.53 -14.16 -10.20
N GLY A 61 -25.34 -15.05 -9.62
CA GLY A 61 -26.42 -14.73 -8.69
C GLY A 61 -26.03 -14.60 -7.21
N SER A 62 -24.73 -14.67 -6.88
CA SER A 62 -24.22 -14.55 -5.51
C SER A 62 -23.40 -13.26 -5.35
N PRO A 63 -24.01 -12.11 -5.01
CA PRO A 63 -23.26 -10.88 -4.74
C PRO A 63 -22.32 -11.06 -3.54
N LEU A 64 -21.02 -10.80 -3.74
CA LEU A 64 -20.02 -10.96 -2.69
C LEU A 64 -19.94 -9.72 -1.79
N PRO A 65 -19.79 -9.87 -0.46
CA PRO A 65 -19.81 -8.75 0.48
C PRO A 65 -18.68 -7.72 0.25
N GLN A 66 -17.55 -8.14 -0.32
CA GLN A 66 -16.42 -7.28 -0.65
C GLN A 66 -16.48 -6.65 -2.06
N LEU A 67 -17.39 -7.12 -2.93
CA LEU A 67 -17.59 -6.55 -4.27
C LEU A 67 -18.75 -5.56 -4.23
N VAL A 68 -18.67 -4.51 -5.05
CA VAL A 68 -19.77 -3.54 -5.19
C VAL A 68 -21.00 -4.26 -5.75
N HIS A 69 -22.14 -4.04 -5.10
CA HIS A 69 -23.46 -4.43 -5.57
C HIS A 69 -24.26 -3.17 -5.84
N GLY A 70 -24.40 -2.80 -7.10
CA GLY A 70 -25.03 -1.55 -7.52
C GLY A 70 -24.97 -1.41 -9.03
N GLY A 71 -25.41 -0.28 -9.56
CA GLY A 71 -25.33 -0.02 -10.99
C GLY A 71 -25.97 1.32 -11.37
N PRO A 72 -25.51 1.95 -12.46
CA PRO A 72 -26.02 3.26 -12.88
C PRO A 72 -27.43 3.17 -13.48
N GLY A 73 -28.06 4.32 -13.72
CA GLY A 73 -29.29 4.44 -14.51
C GLY A 73 -30.44 3.59 -13.96
N ARG A 74 -31.00 2.71 -14.79
CA ARG A 74 -32.12 1.83 -14.44
C ARG A 74 -31.86 0.95 -13.20
N ALA A 75 -30.60 0.65 -12.91
CA ALA A 75 -30.22 -0.13 -11.74
C ALA A 75 -30.25 0.65 -10.40
N GLY A 76 -30.58 1.94 -10.43
CA GLY A 76 -30.84 2.76 -9.24
C GLY A 76 -29.76 3.77 -8.88
N GLY A 77 -28.55 3.66 -9.46
CA GLY A 77 -27.45 4.61 -9.27
C GLY A 77 -26.72 4.51 -7.93
N GLY A 78 -27.27 3.79 -6.95
CA GLY A 78 -26.63 3.50 -5.67
C GLY A 78 -25.64 2.35 -5.72
N GLU A 79 -24.84 2.25 -4.66
CA GLU A 79 -23.91 1.15 -4.41
C GLU A 79 -24.14 0.61 -2.99
N GLU A 80 -24.12 -0.72 -2.87
CA GLU A 80 -24.17 -1.49 -1.63
C GLU A 80 -22.99 -2.48 -1.58
N LEU A 81 -22.78 -3.12 -0.44
CA LEU A 81 -21.64 -4.02 -0.19
C LEU A 81 -20.29 -3.30 -0.50
N GLY A 82 -19.38 -3.92 -1.25
CA GLY A 82 -18.10 -3.27 -1.59
C GLY A 82 -17.12 -3.13 -0.42
N GLY A 83 -17.26 -3.97 0.61
CA GLY A 83 -16.41 -4.00 1.80
C GLY A 83 -16.47 -2.70 2.60
N LEU A 84 -15.32 -2.06 2.83
CA LEU A 84 -15.24 -0.78 3.55
C LEU A 84 -15.83 0.42 2.77
N ARG A 85 -16.37 0.23 1.55
CA ARG A 85 -17.13 1.28 0.86
C ARG A 85 -18.53 1.42 1.46
N ALA A 86 -19.25 0.31 1.69
CA ALA A 86 -20.58 0.33 2.30
C ALA A 86 -20.63 1.13 3.59
N VAL A 87 -19.67 0.89 4.50
CA VAL A 87 -19.65 1.56 5.81
C VAL A 87 -19.53 3.09 5.68
N LYS A 88 -18.94 3.60 4.59
CA LYS A 88 -18.77 5.04 4.36
C LYS A 88 -20.10 5.75 4.02
N HIS A 89 -21.13 5.03 3.58
CA HIS A 89 -22.47 5.62 3.40
C HIS A 89 -23.15 5.94 4.75
N TYR A 90 -22.76 5.23 5.81
CA TYR A 90 -23.29 5.40 7.17
C TYR A 90 -22.38 6.24 8.07
N MET A 91 -21.33 6.84 7.51
CA MET A 91 -20.41 7.73 8.20
C MET A 91 -20.45 9.12 7.57
N GLN A 92 -20.43 10.16 8.39
CA GLN A 92 -20.21 11.53 7.90
C GLN A 92 -18.70 11.75 7.70
N ARG A 93 -18.28 11.96 6.44
CA ARG A 93 -16.90 12.36 6.16
C ARG A 93 -16.76 13.87 6.39
N THR A 94 -15.78 14.25 7.20
CA THR A 94 -15.47 15.64 7.50
C THR A 94 -13.99 15.90 7.27
N ALA A 95 -13.65 16.92 6.49
CA ALA A 95 -12.28 17.39 6.36
C ALA A 95 -11.93 18.29 7.56
N VAL A 96 -11.17 17.75 8.51
CA VAL A 96 -10.71 18.48 9.70
C VAL A 96 -9.36 19.13 9.40
N GLN A 97 -9.26 20.44 9.66
CA GLN A 97 -8.03 21.21 9.51
C GLN A 97 -7.51 21.65 10.88
N GLY A 98 -6.19 21.75 11.02
CA GLY A 98 -5.54 22.13 12.27
C GLY A 98 -4.03 21.89 12.20
N SER A 99 -3.34 22.20 13.30
CA SER A 99 -1.92 21.83 13.43
C SER A 99 -1.76 20.30 13.47
N PRO A 100 -0.62 19.74 13.04
CA PRO A 100 -0.39 18.30 13.09
C PRO A 100 -0.59 17.69 14.49
N THR A 101 -0.14 18.38 15.54
CA THR A 101 -0.34 17.95 16.93
C THR A 101 -1.82 17.85 17.30
N MET A 102 -2.63 18.83 16.90
CA MET A 102 -4.08 18.81 17.14
C MET A 102 -4.76 17.69 16.35
N LEU A 103 -4.37 17.50 15.09
CA LEU A 103 -4.90 16.42 14.26
C LEU A 103 -4.52 15.04 14.81
N ALA A 104 -3.33 14.88 15.37
CA ALA A 104 -2.90 13.65 16.00
C ALA A 104 -3.74 13.34 17.26
N ALA A 105 -4.01 14.35 18.09
CA ALA A 105 -4.86 14.23 19.26
C ALA A 105 -6.32 13.87 18.89
N ILE A 106 -6.88 14.51 17.86
CA ILE A 106 -8.23 14.20 17.37
C ILE A 106 -8.31 12.79 16.78
N GLY A 107 -7.33 12.41 15.96
CA GLY A 107 -7.31 11.13 15.26
C GLY A 107 -6.88 9.94 16.11
N GLN A 108 -6.33 10.18 17.31
CA GLN A 108 -5.68 9.16 18.15
C GLN A 108 -4.62 8.36 17.37
N GLN A 109 -3.92 9.05 16.47
CA GLN A 109 -2.91 8.52 15.57
C GLN A 109 -1.85 9.59 15.37
N TRP A 110 -0.57 9.26 15.44
CA TRP A 110 0.49 10.22 15.18
C TRP A 110 0.47 10.68 13.71
N VAL A 111 0.65 11.98 13.52
CA VAL A 111 0.70 12.65 12.21
C VAL A 111 2.09 13.26 12.04
N ARG A 112 2.63 13.24 10.82
CA ARG A 112 3.93 13.87 10.52
C ARG A 112 3.92 15.34 10.95
N GLY A 113 4.90 15.72 11.78
CA GLY A 113 5.05 17.07 12.32
C GLY A 113 4.30 17.32 13.62
N ALA A 114 3.59 16.32 14.16
CA ALA A 114 3.05 16.39 15.52
C ALA A 114 4.16 16.32 16.56
N GLU A 115 3.90 16.89 17.73
CA GLU A 115 4.75 16.73 18.91
C GLU A 115 4.92 15.25 19.27
N VAL A 116 6.04 14.97 19.92
CA VAL A 116 6.45 13.62 20.34
C VAL A 116 6.64 13.58 21.84
N SER A 117 6.39 12.40 22.42
CA SER A 117 6.68 12.10 23.82
C SER A 117 7.92 11.23 23.88
N GLU A 118 9.01 11.75 24.42
CA GLU A 118 10.23 10.99 24.67
C GLU A 118 10.35 10.77 26.18
N ASP A 119 10.22 9.52 26.60
CA ASP A 119 10.51 9.12 27.97
C ASP A 119 11.81 8.30 28.03
N ARG A 120 12.26 7.99 29.25
CA ARG A 120 13.50 7.21 29.45
C ARG A 120 13.36 5.74 29.04
N ILE A 121 12.15 5.28 28.73
CA ILE A 121 11.85 3.88 28.47
C ILE A 121 11.72 3.68 26.96
N HIS A 122 12.54 2.79 26.40
CA HIS A 122 12.45 2.43 24.98
C HIS A 122 11.02 2.00 24.61
N PRO A 123 10.38 2.54 23.55
CA PRO A 123 8.99 2.22 23.20
C PRO A 123 8.70 0.72 23.07
N PHE A 124 9.64 -0.07 22.53
CA PHE A 124 9.50 -1.55 22.43
C PHE A 124 9.47 -2.28 23.78
N ARG A 125 9.79 -1.62 24.90
CA ARG A 125 9.66 -2.16 26.26
C ARG A 125 8.32 -1.86 26.91
N LYS A 126 7.52 -0.97 26.31
CA LYS A 126 6.19 -0.62 26.81
C LYS A 126 5.20 -1.71 26.40
N TYR A 127 4.32 -2.09 27.32
CA TYR A 127 3.20 -2.98 27.00
C TYR A 127 2.15 -2.25 26.16
N PHE A 128 1.24 -3.01 25.54
CA PHE A 128 0.22 -2.45 24.67
C PHE A 128 -0.69 -1.45 25.38
N GLU A 129 -0.95 -1.62 26.67
CA GLU A 129 -1.78 -0.71 27.48
C GLU A 129 -1.07 0.62 27.75
N GLN A 130 0.27 0.63 27.72
CA GLN A 130 1.10 1.77 28.11
C GLN A 130 1.54 2.63 26.92
N ILE A 131 1.84 2.00 25.79
CA ILE A 131 2.28 2.72 24.58
C ILE A 131 1.19 3.70 24.14
N GLN A 132 1.55 4.90 23.70
CA GLN A 132 0.62 5.88 23.15
C GLN A 132 1.06 6.35 21.76
N PRO A 133 0.13 6.73 20.86
CA PRO A 133 0.50 7.44 19.64
C PRO A 133 1.34 8.68 19.97
N GLY A 134 2.51 8.79 19.35
CA GLY A 134 3.48 9.87 19.63
C GLY A 134 4.62 9.49 20.58
N ASP A 135 4.55 8.34 21.26
CA ASP A 135 5.71 7.80 21.98
C ASP A 135 6.86 7.57 21.02
N SER A 136 7.99 8.22 21.28
CA SER A 136 9.08 8.33 20.32
C SER A 136 10.42 7.97 20.91
N LEU A 137 11.26 7.39 20.07
CA LEU A 137 12.68 7.16 20.28
C LEU A 137 13.45 7.87 19.18
N LEU A 138 14.37 8.75 19.59
CA LEU A 138 15.43 9.23 18.72
C LEU A 138 16.66 8.36 18.94
N THR A 139 17.06 7.60 17.92
CA THR A 139 18.16 6.63 18.06
C THR A 139 19.52 7.34 18.15
N PRO A 140 20.57 6.62 18.58
CA PRO A 140 21.94 6.99 18.26
C PRO A 140 22.17 7.10 16.75
N ARG A 141 23.33 7.65 16.39
CA ARG A 141 23.76 7.84 15.01
C ARG A 141 24.63 6.68 14.55
N ARG A 142 24.61 6.38 13.25
CA ARG A 142 25.56 5.49 12.58
C ARG A 142 26.09 6.17 11.34
N THR A 143 27.40 6.38 11.26
CA THR A 143 28.07 6.83 10.04
C THR A 143 28.25 5.65 9.12
N LEU A 144 27.77 5.78 7.88
CA LEU A 144 27.86 4.73 6.86
C LEU A 144 29.11 4.96 6.03
N THR A 145 29.78 3.88 5.69
CA THR A 145 31.07 3.90 5.00
C THR A 145 31.02 3.05 3.74
N GLU A 146 32.05 3.13 2.91
CA GLU A 146 32.18 2.22 1.76
C GLU A 146 32.18 0.75 2.21
N ALA A 147 32.73 0.44 3.39
CA ALA A 147 32.74 -0.91 3.94
C ALA A 147 31.33 -1.45 4.21
N ASP A 148 30.39 -0.59 4.61
CA ASP A 148 28.99 -0.99 4.79
C ASP A 148 28.35 -1.39 3.45
N ILE A 149 28.64 -0.62 2.39
CA ILE A 149 28.15 -0.91 1.03
C ILE A 149 28.72 -2.26 0.56
N VAL A 150 30.03 -2.46 0.70
CA VAL A 150 30.72 -3.69 0.29
C VAL A 150 30.17 -4.90 1.05
N ASN A 151 30.11 -4.83 2.38
CA ASN A 151 29.64 -5.95 3.20
C ASN A 151 28.18 -6.29 2.91
N PHE A 152 27.31 -5.29 2.74
CA PHE A 152 25.92 -5.57 2.41
C PHE A 152 25.76 -6.14 1.01
N ALA A 153 26.50 -5.66 0.01
CA ALA A 153 26.50 -6.24 -1.33
C ALA A 153 26.93 -7.71 -1.29
N CYS A 154 28.02 -8.02 -0.58
CA CYS A 154 28.51 -9.38 -0.43
C CYS A 154 27.51 -10.30 0.30
N LEU A 155 26.85 -9.80 1.36
CA LEU A 155 25.90 -10.58 2.14
C LEU A 155 24.57 -10.80 1.41
N SER A 156 24.03 -9.75 0.79
CA SER A 156 22.74 -9.79 0.10
C SER A 156 22.82 -10.36 -1.31
N GLY A 157 24.01 -10.32 -1.92
CA GLY A 157 24.23 -10.62 -3.34
C GLY A 157 23.88 -9.46 -4.27
N ASP A 158 23.44 -8.31 -3.75
CA ASP A 158 23.10 -7.14 -4.55
C ASP A 158 24.34 -6.32 -4.93
N HIS A 159 24.92 -6.70 -6.07
CA HIS A 159 26.06 -6.02 -6.68
C HIS A 159 25.65 -4.97 -7.72
N PHE A 160 24.50 -4.31 -7.55
CA PHE A 160 24.04 -3.26 -8.47
C PHE A 160 25.08 -2.16 -8.68
N TYR A 161 25.20 -1.69 -9.93
CA TYR A 161 26.28 -0.81 -10.38
C TYR A 161 26.35 0.49 -9.58
N ALA A 162 25.20 1.06 -9.18
CA ALA A 162 25.15 2.31 -8.41
C ALA A 162 25.72 2.18 -6.99
N HIS A 163 25.98 0.95 -6.52
CA HIS A 163 26.57 0.68 -5.21
C HIS A 163 28.01 0.15 -5.35
N MET A 164 28.32 -0.63 -6.38
CA MET A 164 29.60 -1.36 -6.49
C MET A 164 30.55 -0.80 -7.54
N ASP A 165 30.05 -0.29 -8.67
CA ASP A 165 30.89 0.16 -9.78
C ASP A 165 31.18 1.66 -9.68
N LYS A 166 32.46 2.00 -9.53
CA LYS A 166 32.90 3.39 -9.44
C LYS A 166 32.72 4.16 -10.75
N ILE A 167 32.93 3.51 -11.89
CA ILE A 167 32.89 4.14 -13.21
C ILE A 167 31.43 4.38 -13.59
N ALA A 168 30.61 3.33 -13.60
CA ALA A 168 29.21 3.45 -13.97
C ALA A 168 28.41 4.35 -13.02
N ALA A 169 28.73 4.37 -11.72
CA ALA A 169 28.04 5.26 -10.77
C ALA A 169 28.38 6.74 -10.97
N ALA A 170 29.59 7.07 -11.47
CA ALA A 170 29.97 8.44 -11.78
C ALA A 170 29.10 9.05 -12.90
N ASP A 171 28.71 8.23 -13.88
CA ASP A 171 27.83 8.61 -14.99
C ASP A 171 26.33 8.49 -14.64
N SER A 172 26.00 8.03 -13.44
CA SER A 172 24.62 7.89 -12.96
C SER A 172 24.05 9.22 -12.44
N ILE A 173 22.74 9.24 -12.19
CA ILE A 173 22.05 10.40 -11.59
C ILE A 173 22.58 10.78 -10.19
N PHE A 174 23.34 9.90 -9.54
CA PHE A 174 23.87 10.12 -8.19
C PHE A 174 25.30 10.72 -8.19
N GLY A 175 26.00 10.66 -9.33
CA GLY A 175 27.37 11.15 -9.51
C GLY A 175 28.48 10.34 -8.81
N GLU A 176 28.12 9.39 -7.94
CA GLU A 176 29.03 8.45 -7.29
C GLU A 176 28.25 7.26 -6.71
N ARG A 177 28.96 6.30 -6.11
CA ARG A 177 28.33 5.16 -5.46
C ARG A 177 27.61 5.58 -4.19
N VAL A 178 26.41 5.06 -4.02
CA VAL A 178 25.54 5.33 -2.87
C VAL A 178 25.33 4.06 -2.06
N VAL A 179 24.89 4.20 -0.82
CA VAL A 179 24.53 3.09 0.06
C VAL A 179 23.24 2.43 -0.43
N HIS A 180 23.13 1.10 -0.32
CA HIS A 180 21.90 0.36 -0.66
C HIS A 180 20.73 0.84 0.18
N GLY A 181 19.59 1.11 -0.47
CA GLY A 181 18.35 1.45 0.24
C GLY A 181 17.95 0.37 1.25
N TYR A 182 18.05 -0.91 0.89
CA TYR A 182 17.72 -2.00 1.82
C TYR A 182 18.70 -2.10 2.99
N PHE A 183 19.97 -1.76 2.80
CA PHE A 183 20.90 -1.65 3.92
C PHE A 183 20.50 -0.52 4.88
N LEU A 184 20.01 0.62 4.38
CA LEU A 184 19.48 1.69 5.25
C LEU A 184 18.35 1.18 6.14
N ILE A 185 17.48 0.32 5.62
CA ILE A 185 16.38 -0.29 6.40
C ILE A 185 16.92 -1.28 7.42
N SER A 186 17.86 -2.15 7.03
CA SER A 186 18.51 -3.09 7.95
C SER A 186 19.27 -2.37 9.06
N ALA A 187 20.02 -1.32 8.72
CA ALA A 187 20.75 -0.50 9.67
C ALA A 187 19.82 0.30 10.58
N ALA A 188 18.71 0.82 10.04
CA ALA A 188 17.69 1.49 10.83
C ALA A 188 17.06 0.54 11.86
N ALA A 189 16.64 -0.67 11.44
CA ALA A 189 16.14 -1.68 12.37
C ALA A 189 17.17 -2.02 13.45
N GLY A 190 18.44 -2.16 13.08
CA GLY A 190 19.53 -2.35 14.05
C GLY A 190 19.71 -1.18 15.04
N LEU A 191 19.18 0.01 14.75
CA LEU A 191 19.24 1.19 15.64
C LEU A 191 18.03 1.34 16.57
N PHE A 192 16.82 0.96 16.12
CA PHE A 192 15.58 1.18 16.90
C PHE A 192 14.97 -0.08 17.51
N VAL A 193 15.43 -1.27 17.14
CA VAL A 193 14.90 -2.52 17.71
C VAL A 193 15.63 -2.81 19.02
N ASP A 194 14.85 -3.03 20.09
CA ASP A 194 15.40 -3.51 21.36
C ASP A 194 15.83 -4.97 21.23
N ALA A 195 17.04 -5.30 21.69
CA ALA A 195 17.60 -6.65 21.58
C ALA A 195 17.09 -7.61 22.67
N GLY A 196 16.55 -7.08 23.77
CA GLY A 196 16.02 -7.87 24.87
C GLY A 196 14.66 -8.50 24.56
N VAL A 197 14.32 -9.55 25.29
CA VAL A 197 12.94 -10.08 25.29
C VAL A 197 12.02 -9.01 25.87
N GLY A 198 10.92 -8.72 25.17
CA GLY A 198 9.96 -7.70 25.55
C GLY A 198 8.57 -7.94 24.99
N PRO A 199 7.66 -6.96 25.15
CA PRO A 199 6.27 -7.07 24.69
C PRO A 199 6.10 -7.19 23.16
N VAL A 200 7.10 -6.79 22.38
CA VAL A 200 7.08 -6.91 20.92
C VAL A 200 7.27 -8.37 20.50
N ILE A 201 6.22 -8.95 19.89
CA ILE A 201 6.20 -10.37 19.49
C ILE A 201 6.89 -10.56 18.13
N ALA A 202 6.51 -9.76 17.13
CA ALA A 202 6.99 -9.90 15.77
C ALA A 202 6.92 -8.57 15.00
N ASN A 203 7.98 -8.24 14.27
CA ASN A 203 7.99 -7.15 13.30
C ASN A 203 7.78 -7.74 11.89
N TYR A 204 6.52 -7.91 11.50
CA TYR A 204 6.12 -8.71 10.33
C TYR A 204 5.75 -7.90 9.08
N GLY A 205 5.73 -6.57 9.18
CA GLY A 205 5.18 -5.69 8.15
C GLY A 205 5.98 -4.42 7.98
N MET A 206 5.93 -3.87 6.77
CA MET A 206 6.50 -2.57 6.43
C MET A 206 5.53 -1.87 5.46
N GLU A 207 5.19 -0.62 5.77
CA GLU A 207 4.23 0.16 4.98
C GLU A 207 4.94 1.33 4.28
N ASN A 208 4.55 1.59 3.03
CA ASN A 208 4.87 2.83 2.29
C ASN A 208 6.36 3.23 2.23
N LEU A 209 7.28 2.26 2.13
CA LEU A 209 8.71 2.56 2.01
C LEU A 209 9.02 3.39 0.75
N ARG A 210 9.70 4.53 0.92
CA ARG A 210 10.21 5.39 -0.15
C ARG A 210 11.60 5.90 0.22
N PHE A 211 12.54 5.82 -0.73
CA PHE A 211 13.86 6.45 -0.63
C PHE A 211 13.78 7.80 -1.34
N ILE A 212 14.00 8.90 -0.60
CA ILE A 212 13.85 10.26 -1.13
C ILE A 212 15.19 10.78 -1.65
N GLU A 213 16.21 10.77 -0.80
CA GLU A 213 17.57 11.21 -1.12
C GLU A 213 18.55 10.04 -0.98
N PRO A 214 19.61 9.99 -1.81
CA PRO A 214 20.67 9.00 -1.65
C PRO A 214 21.48 9.24 -0.37
N VAL A 215 21.97 8.17 0.23
CA VAL A 215 22.94 8.22 1.34
C VAL A 215 24.28 7.75 0.81
N LYS A 216 25.35 8.51 1.07
CA LYS A 216 26.69 8.28 0.53
C LYS A 216 27.65 7.75 1.61
N PRO A 217 28.79 7.16 1.22
CA PRO A 217 29.89 6.94 2.15
C PRO A 217 30.30 8.24 2.87
N GLY A 218 30.41 8.19 4.19
CA GLY A 218 30.68 9.33 5.06
C GLY A 218 29.42 9.97 5.65
N ASP A 219 28.23 9.71 5.09
CA ASP A 219 26.98 10.23 5.63
C ASP A 219 26.61 9.53 6.93
N THR A 220 25.94 10.28 7.80
CA THR A 220 25.47 9.77 9.09
C THR A 220 23.96 9.66 9.10
N ILE A 221 23.46 8.47 9.43
CA ILE A 221 22.03 8.23 9.61
C ILE A 221 21.65 8.31 11.09
N GLN A 222 20.43 8.78 11.33
CA GLN A 222 19.75 8.75 12.62
C GLN A 222 18.28 8.41 12.37
N VAL A 223 17.68 7.60 13.23
CA VAL A 223 16.30 7.15 13.06
C VAL A 223 15.43 7.77 14.13
N ARG A 224 14.23 8.20 13.72
CA ARG A 224 13.14 8.52 14.64
C ARG A 224 12.09 7.43 14.52
N LEU A 225 11.98 6.60 15.55
CA LEU A 225 10.90 5.62 15.70
C LEU A 225 9.80 6.26 16.54
N THR A 226 8.58 6.34 16.02
CA THR A 226 7.44 6.90 16.75
C THR A 226 6.23 5.98 16.61
N ALA A 227 5.57 5.66 17.72
CA ALA A 227 4.34 4.89 17.71
C ALA A 227 3.26 5.67 16.96
N SER A 228 2.75 5.11 15.86
CA SER A 228 1.80 5.83 14.99
C SER A 228 0.35 5.56 15.37
N VAL A 229 -0.04 4.29 15.48
CA VAL A 229 -1.43 3.90 15.74
C VAL A 229 -1.44 2.65 16.60
N LYS A 230 -2.45 2.53 17.45
CA LYS A 230 -2.78 1.31 18.19
C LYS A 230 -4.15 0.84 17.69
N ARG A 231 -4.28 -0.44 17.38
CA ARG A 231 -5.52 -1.07 16.92
C ARG A 231 -5.72 -2.41 17.61
#